data_AF-A0A813A0K6-F1
#
_entry.id   AF-A0A813A0K6-F1
#
_cell.length_a   1.000
_cell.length_b   1.000
_cell.length_c   1.000
_cell.angle_alpha   90.00
_cell.angle_beta   90.00
_cell.angle_gamma   90.00
#
_symmetry.space_group_name_H-M   'P 1'
#
loop_
_entity.id
_entity.type
_entity.pdbx_description
1 polymer ?
#
loop_
_entity_poly.entity_id
_entity_poly.type
_entity_poly.pdbx_seq_one_letter_code
_entity_poly.pdbx_strand_id
1 'polypeptide(L)'
;MINYSVVLTGLVTLGLGKTLAGAECLDCGSEEETVLLQRMKSSEDHTALEADQWRWQQHGYPKWDCEDDVREAQQDWKDAILDISAAYRENTSSGDFVTVATDAIANLYGYDIGPVIFKPTLAEEDPFRPTFDGALSYFVGNDAMQAFNGGGGIPEDKGFAIAGGDTWSKVLFFNDQISCVGDVALAQGYYYFKNATSGVETGVEYTFAYKKMWEGELKIIAHHSSLPAPLPDPTPISTPAPAPILIQEGKKGDAGKTGAWRMKPWPVKPLWWRGRGNFKRSYNAPSCEDRVAAAQEEWKDAILNISAAYLQGGTNSSYEQLAVDAISKLYNYGESKVLFKPTLAIEDPFRENFIGAASYFLGYNATEEQGGFPEDKGFAINAGKTWSAVEFANNQTICVGDVALAQGYYYFTDGVTGNETGVEYTFAYEKMKKTGQLKIIAHHSSLPASFGR
;
A
#
# COMPACT_ATOMS: atom_id res chain seq x y z
N MET A 1 -58.86 33.50 -50.82
CA MET A 1 -59.56 32.47 -51.59
C MET A 1 -59.93 31.35 -50.62
N ILE A 2 -61.18 31.36 -50.16
CA ILE A 2 -62.20 30.27 -50.32
C ILE A 2 -61.89 29.07 -49.40
N ASN A 3 -62.49 29.02 -48.20
CA ASN A 3 -63.71 28.29 -47.78
C ASN A 3 -63.43 26.79 -47.48
N TYR A 4 -64.09 26.04 -46.58
CA TYR A 4 -65.40 26.04 -45.89
C TYR A 4 -65.21 25.32 -44.52
N SER A 5 -65.78 25.77 -43.38
CA SER A 5 -67.03 25.30 -42.72
C SER A 5 -67.11 23.78 -42.51
N VAL A 6 -67.41 23.25 -41.31
CA VAL A 6 -68.75 23.06 -40.67
C VAL A 6 -68.45 22.42 -39.28
N VAL A 7 -68.81 22.98 -38.11
CA VAL A 7 -70.15 23.03 -37.45
C VAL A 7 -70.59 21.60 -36.97
N LEU A 8 -71.06 21.26 -35.76
CA LEU A 8 -72.06 21.82 -34.85
C LEU A 8 -72.02 21.04 -33.48
N THR A 9 -72.14 21.76 -32.36
CA THR A 9 -72.97 21.54 -31.14
C THR A 9 -73.04 20.26 -30.29
N GLY A 10 -73.16 20.49 -28.97
CA GLY A 10 -74.05 19.75 -28.04
C GLY A 10 -73.64 19.86 -26.56
N LEU A 11 -74.00 20.94 -25.86
CA LEU A 11 -74.97 21.01 -24.73
C LEU A 11 -74.71 20.06 -23.52
N VAL A 12 -74.34 20.58 -22.34
CA VAL A 12 -75.23 20.95 -21.19
C VAL A 12 -75.74 19.68 -20.47
N THR A 13 -75.54 19.43 -19.16
CA THR A 13 -76.08 20.15 -18.00
C THR A 13 -75.61 19.52 -16.67
N LEU A 14 -75.43 20.36 -15.64
CA LEU A 14 -75.87 20.28 -14.22
C LEU A 14 -75.73 19.01 -13.35
N GLY A 15 -75.21 19.20 -12.13
CA GLY A 15 -75.47 18.32 -10.98
C GLY A 15 -74.69 18.68 -9.71
N LEU A 16 -75.33 19.41 -8.79
CA LEU A 16 -74.86 19.84 -7.46
C LEU A 16 -74.67 18.68 -6.46
N GLY A 17 -73.81 18.88 -5.43
CA GLY A 17 -74.13 18.39 -4.08
C GLY A 17 -73.00 17.86 -3.17
N LYS A 18 -72.52 18.75 -2.29
CA LYS A 18 -72.19 18.59 -0.84
C LYS A 18 -71.21 17.52 -0.32
N THR A 19 -70.20 18.08 0.36
CA THR A 19 -69.45 17.69 1.58
C THR A 19 -70.01 16.58 2.49
N LEU A 20 -69.13 15.72 3.01
CA LEU A 20 -68.94 15.45 4.45
C LEU A 20 -67.71 14.56 4.73
N ALA A 21 -67.15 14.72 5.92
CA ALA A 21 -65.96 14.08 6.46
C ALA A 21 -66.21 12.66 7.00
N GLY A 22 -65.15 11.85 7.13
CA GLY A 22 -65.18 10.62 7.94
C GLY A 22 -64.05 9.63 7.68
N ALA A 23 -63.12 9.57 8.64
CA ALA A 23 -62.36 8.43 9.19
C ALA A 23 -61.63 7.39 8.29
N GLU A 24 -60.44 7.06 8.81
CA GLU A 24 -59.47 6.03 8.43
C GLU A 24 -60.04 4.61 8.29
N CYS A 25 -59.44 3.81 7.40
CA CYS A 25 -59.66 2.36 7.34
C CYS A 25 -58.36 1.63 7.68
N LEU A 26 -58.42 0.82 8.74
CA LEU A 26 -57.47 -0.21 9.10
C LEU A 26 -57.72 -1.45 8.24
N ASP A 27 -56.65 -1.93 7.61
CA ASP A 27 -56.41 -3.27 7.08
C ASP A 27 -57.26 -3.74 5.87
N CYS A 28 -56.76 -3.42 4.67
CA CYS A 28 -56.91 -4.24 3.48
C CYS A 28 -55.50 -4.64 3.05
N GLY A 29 -55.16 -5.91 3.26
CA GLY A 29 -53.91 -6.49 2.82
C GLY A 29 -53.83 -6.72 1.30
N SER A 30 -52.61 -7.07 0.91
CA SER A 30 -52.17 -7.67 -0.36
C SER A 30 -52.29 -6.84 -1.64
N GLU A 31 -51.10 -6.60 -2.21
CA GLU A 31 -50.79 -6.66 -3.63
C GLU A 31 -51.14 -5.46 -4.52
N GLU A 32 -50.17 -5.16 -5.38
CA GLU A 32 -50.24 -4.36 -6.60
C GLU A 32 -50.17 -2.83 -6.48
N GLU A 33 -48.92 -2.39 -6.52
CA GLU A 33 -48.41 -1.29 -7.33
C GLU A 33 -48.95 -1.34 -8.79
N THR A 34 -50.20 -0.97 -9.03
CA THR A 34 -50.79 -0.89 -10.40
C THR A 34 -51.26 0.52 -10.75
N VAL A 35 -50.31 1.43 -10.98
CA VAL A 35 -50.53 2.60 -11.87
C VAL A 35 -49.39 2.77 -12.92
N LEU A 36 -48.46 1.82 -13.04
CA LEU A 36 -47.41 1.88 -14.07
C LEU A 36 -47.30 0.62 -14.94
N LEU A 37 -48.43 -0.05 -15.21
CA LEU A 37 -48.51 -1.12 -16.21
C LEU A 37 -49.77 -1.03 -17.06
N GLN A 38 -49.78 -0.09 -18.02
CA GLN A 38 -50.48 -0.31 -19.30
C GLN A 38 -49.96 0.64 -20.40
N ARG A 39 -48.65 0.57 -20.64
CA ARG A 39 -48.09 0.83 -21.97
C ARG A 39 -46.88 -0.06 -22.25
N MET A 40 -47.04 -1.36 -22.03
CA MET A 40 -46.22 -2.40 -22.64
C MET A 40 -47.16 -3.36 -23.37
N LYS A 41 -47.28 -3.17 -24.68
CA LYS A 41 -47.56 -4.24 -25.65
C LYS A 41 -47.13 -3.77 -27.03
N SER A 42 -45.82 -3.68 -27.22
CA SER A 42 -45.12 -4.15 -28.42
C SER A 42 -43.63 -3.88 -28.28
N SER A 43 -42.84 -4.91 -28.52
CA SER A 43 -41.37 -4.99 -28.57
C SER A 43 -40.63 -4.85 -27.24
N GLU A 44 -40.54 -5.98 -26.54
CA GLU A 44 -39.33 -6.37 -25.80
C GLU A 44 -38.14 -6.39 -26.76
N ASP A 45 -37.02 -5.74 -26.40
CA ASP A 45 -35.73 -6.40 -26.21
C ASP A 45 -34.62 -5.40 -25.84
N HIS A 46 -33.81 -5.79 -24.85
CA HIS A 46 -32.49 -5.24 -24.46
C HIS A 46 -32.37 -3.75 -24.04
N THR A 47 -32.65 -3.36 -22.78
CA THR A 47 -32.05 -2.11 -22.22
C THR A 47 -31.79 -2.09 -20.70
N ALA A 48 -32.01 -3.17 -19.94
CA ALA A 48 -31.70 -3.17 -18.50
C ALA A 48 -30.20 -3.39 -18.17
N LEU A 49 -29.38 -3.79 -19.16
CA LEU A 49 -27.91 -3.90 -19.03
C LEU A 49 -27.17 -2.64 -19.50
N GLU A 50 -27.87 -1.67 -20.10
CA GLU A 50 -27.24 -0.45 -20.60
C GLU A 50 -27.26 0.69 -19.58
N ALA A 51 -28.23 0.73 -18.65
CA ALA A 51 -28.33 1.82 -17.66
C ALA A 51 -27.09 1.96 -16.75
N ASP A 52 -26.37 0.86 -16.49
CA ASP A 52 -25.07 0.88 -15.79
C ASP A 52 -23.87 1.22 -16.70
N GLN A 53 -24.04 1.19 -18.03
CA GLN A 53 -23.02 1.59 -19.01
C GLN A 53 -23.02 3.11 -19.29
N TRP A 54 -24.14 3.81 -19.11
CA TRP A 54 -24.25 5.25 -19.43
C TRP A 54 -23.50 6.18 -18.47
N ARG A 55 -23.10 5.72 -17.27
CA ARG A 55 -22.37 6.56 -16.29
C ARG A 55 -20.85 6.67 -16.53
N TRP A 56 -20.31 5.91 -17.47
CA TRP A 56 -18.87 5.88 -17.78
C TRP A 56 -18.49 6.70 -19.02
N GLN A 57 -19.46 7.25 -19.74
CA GLN A 57 -19.28 7.73 -21.11
C GLN A 57 -19.08 9.25 -21.28
N GLN A 58 -18.61 9.97 -20.27
CA GLN A 58 -18.39 11.43 -20.43
C GLN A 58 -16.99 11.96 -20.12
N HIS A 59 -16.01 11.14 -19.70
CA HIS A 59 -14.57 11.44 -19.81
C HIS A 59 -13.83 10.09 -19.66
N GLY A 60 -13.80 9.31 -20.74
CA GLY A 60 -13.29 7.94 -20.73
C GLY A 60 -11.78 7.92 -20.55
N TYR A 61 -11.31 7.47 -19.38
CA TYR A 61 -9.99 6.85 -19.32
C TYR A 61 -9.95 5.74 -20.38
N PRO A 62 -8.83 5.57 -21.11
CA PRO A 62 -8.70 4.47 -22.05
C PRO A 62 -9.03 3.15 -21.33
N LYS A 63 -9.59 2.18 -22.06
CA LYS A 63 -9.75 0.83 -21.56
C LYS A 63 -8.36 0.36 -21.08
N TRP A 64 -8.18 0.33 -19.77
CA TRP A 64 -6.95 -0.04 -19.08
C TRP A 64 -6.93 -1.57 -19.00
N ASP A 65 -5.85 -2.20 -19.50
CA ASP A 65 -5.56 -3.59 -19.21
C ASP A 65 -4.49 -3.63 -18.11
N CYS A 66 -4.94 -3.89 -16.89
CA CYS A 66 -4.11 -3.62 -15.72
C CYS A 66 -2.80 -4.34 -15.70
N GLU A 67 -2.87 -5.63 -15.90
CA GLU A 67 -1.70 -6.46 -15.70
C GLU A 67 -0.73 -6.28 -16.87
N ASP A 68 -1.24 -6.04 -18.08
CA ASP A 68 -0.41 -5.79 -19.26
C ASP A 68 0.24 -4.41 -19.20
N ASP A 69 -0.51 -3.36 -18.83
CA ASP A 69 0.04 -2.01 -18.63
C ASP A 69 1.13 -2.01 -17.53
N VAL A 70 0.96 -2.79 -16.46
CA VAL A 70 1.97 -2.95 -15.40
C VAL A 70 3.21 -3.67 -15.94
N ARG A 71 3.04 -4.74 -16.73
CA ARG A 71 4.18 -5.47 -17.33
C ARG A 71 4.95 -4.60 -18.32
N GLU A 72 4.26 -3.76 -19.09
CA GLU A 72 4.89 -2.77 -19.98
C GLU A 72 5.67 -1.73 -19.18
N ALA A 73 5.09 -1.15 -18.12
CA ALA A 73 5.80 -0.20 -17.27
C ALA A 73 7.03 -0.81 -16.56
N GLN A 74 6.96 -2.10 -16.17
CA GLN A 74 8.09 -2.83 -15.63
C GLN A 74 9.16 -3.11 -16.69
N GLN A 75 8.77 -3.36 -17.93
CA GLN A 75 9.68 -3.50 -19.07
C GLN A 75 10.42 -2.18 -19.33
N ASP A 76 9.71 -1.05 -19.33
CA ASP A 76 10.32 0.27 -19.52
C ASP A 76 11.27 0.62 -18.37
N TRP A 77 10.89 0.33 -17.12
CA TRP A 77 11.77 0.54 -15.97
C TRP A 77 13.03 -0.31 -16.05
N LYS A 78 12.88 -1.59 -16.44
CA LYS A 78 14.01 -2.51 -16.65
C LYS A 78 14.97 -1.96 -17.70
N ASP A 79 14.45 -1.53 -18.84
CA ASP A 79 15.23 -1.03 -19.96
C ASP A 79 15.95 0.28 -19.58
N ALA A 80 15.27 1.18 -18.87
CA ALA A 80 15.88 2.40 -18.35
C ALA A 80 17.09 2.14 -17.45
N ILE A 81 17.04 1.15 -16.53
CA ILE A 81 18.20 0.79 -15.71
C ILE A 81 19.36 0.28 -16.56
N LEU A 82 19.07 -0.54 -17.58
CA LEU A 82 20.08 -1.07 -18.49
C LEU A 82 20.69 0.01 -19.38
N ASP A 83 19.90 1.01 -19.80
CA ASP A 83 20.35 2.15 -20.60
C ASP A 83 21.27 3.06 -19.79
N ILE A 84 20.94 3.36 -18.53
CA ILE A 84 21.83 4.11 -17.62
C ILE A 84 23.15 3.36 -17.43
N SER A 85 23.07 2.04 -17.19
CA SER A 85 24.25 1.16 -17.11
C SER A 85 25.08 1.20 -18.39
N ALA A 86 24.45 1.13 -19.57
CA ALA A 86 25.15 1.16 -20.85
C ALA A 86 25.86 2.51 -21.09
N ALA A 87 25.18 3.63 -20.84
CA ALA A 87 25.75 4.97 -20.95
C ALA A 87 26.93 5.17 -20.00
N TYR A 88 26.84 4.69 -18.75
CA TYR A 88 27.96 4.76 -17.81
C TYR A 88 29.15 3.92 -18.26
N ARG A 89 28.91 2.72 -18.82
CA ARG A 89 29.96 1.83 -19.35
C ARG A 89 30.71 2.46 -20.53
N GLU A 90 30.00 3.19 -21.37
CA GLU A 90 30.59 3.87 -22.52
C GLU A 90 31.54 4.99 -22.08
N ASN A 91 31.12 5.81 -21.11
CA ASN A 91 31.98 6.85 -20.57
C ASN A 91 31.62 7.24 -19.12
N THR A 92 32.38 6.72 -18.16
CA THR A 92 32.19 6.95 -16.72
C THR A 92 32.43 8.39 -16.27
N SER A 93 33.12 9.20 -17.08
CA SER A 93 33.42 10.61 -16.79
C SER A 93 32.44 11.58 -17.47
N SER A 94 31.54 11.07 -18.31
CA SER A 94 30.51 11.88 -18.98
C SER A 94 29.31 12.13 -18.07
N GLY A 95 28.60 13.24 -18.28
CA GLY A 95 27.27 13.46 -17.68
C GLY A 95 26.14 12.71 -18.38
N ASP A 96 26.44 11.86 -19.35
CA ASP A 96 25.45 11.29 -20.26
C ASP A 96 24.54 10.30 -19.52
N PHE A 97 25.11 9.42 -18.70
CA PHE A 97 24.32 8.50 -17.86
C PHE A 97 23.45 9.23 -16.84
N VAL A 98 23.88 10.40 -16.35
CA VAL A 98 23.06 11.26 -15.47
C VAL A 98 21.89 11.85 -16.25
N THR A 99 22.10 12.22 -17.51
CA THR A 99 21.03 12.72 -18.40
C THR A 99 20.02 11.61 -18.70
N VAL A 100 20.48 10.41 -19.07
CA VAL A 100 19.62 9.25 -19.29
C VAL A 100 18.81 8.90 -18.04
N ALA A 101 19.44 8.94 -16.86
CA ALA A 101 18.73 8.72 -15.59
C ALA A 101 17.69 9.81 -15.29
N THR A 102 18.02 11.07 -15.60
CA THR A 102 17.10 12.21 -15.44
C THR A 102 15.84 12.01 -16.28
N ASP A 103 16.02 11.65 -17.56
CA ASP A 103 14.91 11.40 -18.48
C ASP A 103 14.09 10.18 -18.05
N ALA A 104 14.74 9.10 -17.63
CA ALA A 104 14.08 7.90 -17.11
C ALA A 104 13.19 8.22 -15.89
N ILE A 105 13.69 8.99 -14.91
CA ILE A 105 12.91 9.36 -13.73
C ILE A 105 11.75 10.27 -14.13
N ALA A 106 11.97 11.26 -14.99
CA ALA A 106 10.90 12.15 -15.45
C ALA A 106 9.77 11.37 -16.18
N ASN A 107 10.14 10.34 -16.93
CA ASN A 107 9.20 9.53 -17.70
C ASN A 107 8.47 8.49 -16.85
N LEU A 108 9.16 7.83 -15.91
CA LEU A 108 8.60 6.69 -15.18
C LEU A 108 8.05 7.04 -13.81
N TYR A 109 8.57 8.07 -13.13
CA TYR A 109 8.18 8.44 -11.78
C TYR A 109 7.26 9.66 -11.79
N GLY A 110 6.23 9.63 -10.95
CA GLY A 110 5.21 10.68 -10.87
C GLY A 110 5.62 11.94 -10.12
N TYR A 111 6.90 12.33 -10.12
CA TYR A 111 7.38 13.53 -9.41
C TYR A 111 6.77 14.84 -9.96
N ASP A 112 6.29 14.81 -11.20
CA ASP A 112 5.58 15.91 -11.87
C ASP A 112 4.12 16.07 -11.39
N ILE A 113 3.52 15.00 -10.87
CA ILE A 113 2.14 15.00 -10.34
C ILE A 113 2.07 15.05 -8.81
N GLY A 114 3.18 14.78 -8.11
CA GLY A 114 3.26 14.86 -6.66
C GLY A 114 4.53 14.19 -6.10
N PRO A 115 4.73 14.22 -4.79
CA PRO A 115 5.85 13.51 -4.18
C PRO A 115 5.64 11.99 -4.28
N VAL A 116 6.71 11.23 -4.54
CA VAL A 116 6.66 9.78 -4.69
C VAL A 116 7.11 9.11 -3.40
N ILE A 117 6.41 8.05 -2.98
CA ILE A 117 6.80 7.21 -1.86
C ILE A 117 7.93 6.28 -2.32
N PHE A 118 9.19 6.65 -2.08
CA PHE A 118 10.33 5.86 -2.55
C PHE A 118 11.25 5.47 -1.39
N LYS A 119 11.29 4.17 -1.07
CA LYS A 119 12.24 3.55 -0.16
C LYS A 119 13.09 2.53 -0.93
N PRO A 120 14.27 2.92 -1.42
CA PRO A 120 15.13 2.04 -2.18
C PRO A 120 15.90 1.03 -1.32
N THR A 121 16.42 -0.03 -1.95
CA THR A 121 17.01 -1.20 -1.28
C THR A 121 18.22 -0.92 -0.42
N LEU A 122 19.10 -0.01 -0.85
CA LEU A 122 20.47 0.13 -0.32
C LEU A 122 20.70 1.45 0.45
N ALA A 123 19.63 2.14 0.80
CA ALA A 123 19.67 3.37 1.58
C ALA A 123 19.54 3.05 3.07
N GLU A 124 20.49 3.52 3.89
CA GLU A 124 20.61 3.17 5.31
C GLU A 124 20.50 4.39 6.21
N GLU A 125 21.25 5.46 5.91
CA GLU A 125 21.30 6.68 6.72
C GLU A 125 20.10 7.60 6.44
N ASP A 126 19.78 7.79 5.16
CA ASP A 126 18.57 8.46 4.72
C ASP A 126 17.77 7.41 3.92
N PRO A 127 16.79 6.72 4.48
CA PRO A 127 16.11 5.58 3.83
C PRO A 127 15.11 5.98 2.73
N PHE A 128 14.71 7.25 2.63
CA PHE A 128 13.59 7.68 1.79
C PHE A 128 14.03 8.68 0.71
N ARG A 129 13.41 8.64 -0.48
CA ARG A 129 13.68 9.54 -1.62
C ARG A 129 12.39 10.23 -2.10
N PRO A 130 11.80 11.13 -1.31
CA PRO A 130 10.51 11.75 -1.65
C PRO A 130 10.59 12.78 -2.78
N THR A 131 11.79 13.09 -3.27
CA THR A 131 12.06 14.10 -4.31
C THR A 131 12.73 13.50 -5.53
N PHE A 132 12.59 14.19 -6.66
CA PHE A 132 13.28 13.85 -7.91
C PHE A 132 14.80 13.77 -7.71
N ASP A 133 15.40 14.77 -7.08
CA ASP A 133 16.85 14.80 -6.83
C ASP A 133 17.32 13.65 -5.93
N GLY A 134 16.50 13.26 -4.94
CA GLY A 134 16.78 12.08 -4.12
C GLY A 134 16.77 10.80 -4.96
N ALA A 135 15.78 10.61 -5.83
CA ALA A 135 15.75 9.46 -6.72
C ALA A 135 16.94 9.45 -7.68
N LEU A 136 17.29 10.60 -8.27
CA LEU A 136 18.43 10.72 -9.16
C LEU A 136 19.72 10.38 -8.43
N SER A 137 19.93 10.97 -7.25
CA SER A 137 21.05 10.63 -6.35
C SER A 137 21.15 9.12 -6.12
N TYR A 138 20.04 8.45 -5.80
CA TYR A 138 20.05 7.01 -5.59
C TYR A 138 20.49 6.24 -6.85
N PHE A 139 20.01 6.63 -8.04
CA PHE A 139 20.33 5.93 -9.28
C PHE A 139 21.77 6.15 -9.76
N VAL A 140 22.30 7.37 -9.68
CA VAL A 140 23.59 7.73 -10.30
C VAL A 140 24.71 8.00 -9.30
N GLY A 141 24.37 8.22 -8.03
CA GLY A 141 25.30 8.47 -6.93
C GLY A 141 25.57 9.95 -6.69
N ASN A 142 25.94 10.28 -5.45
CA ASN A 142 26.24 11.65 -5.05
C ASN A 142 27.44 12.23 -5.82
N ASP A 143 28.48 11.44 -6.06
CA ASP A 143 29.68 11.92 -6.76
C ASP A 143 29.36 12.31 -8.21
N ALA A 144 28.50 11.55 -8.88
CA ALA A 144 28.02 11.86 -10.23
C ALA A 144 27.16 13.13 -10.24
N MET A 145 26.29 13.30 -9.24
CA MET A 145 25.52 14.54 -9.06
C MET A 145 26.46 15.73 -8.87
N GLN A 146 27.42 15.65 -7.95
CA GLN A 146 28.41 16.71 -7.71
C GLN A 146 29.15 17.13 -8.98
N ALA A 147 29.53 16.17 -9.82
CA ALA A 147 30.19 16.46 -11.09
C ALA A 147 29.23 17.09 -12.13
N PHE A 148 27.96 16.72 -12.14
CA PHE A 148 26.98 17.12 -13.15
C PHE A 148 26.34 18.48 -12.89
N ASN A 149 25.88 18.75 -11.67
CA ASN A 149 25.12 19.95 -11.30
C ASN A 149 25.72 20.73 -10.11
N GLY A 150 26.87 20.31 -9.59
CA GLY A 150 27.52 20.95 -8.45
C GLY A 150 26.92 20.59 -7.08
N GLY A 151 26.07 19.55 -7.00
CA GLY A 151 25.66 18.93 -5.72
C GLY A 151 24.20 18.49 -5.63
N GLY A 152 23.69 18.37 -4.40
CA GLY A 152 22.32 17.91 -4.16
C GLY A 152 22.12 16.39 -4.16
N GLY A 153 23.20 15.62 -4.30
CA GLY A 153 23.23 14.19 -3.98
C GLY A 153 23.19 13.95 -2.47
N ILE A 154 22.72 12.77 -2.08
CA ILE A 154 22.72 12.28 -0.70
C ILE A 154 24.03 11.51 -0.47
N PRO A 155 24.82 11.85 0.57
CA PRO A 155 26.19 11.37 0.73
C PRO A 155 26.39 9.85 0.70
N GLU A 156 25.42 9.04 1.14
CA GLU A 156 25.52 7.58 1.14
C GLU A 156 25.34 6.96 -0.25
N ASP A 157 24.72 7.67 -1.20
CA ASP A 157 24.31 7.12 -2.49
C ASP A 157 25.53 6.96 -3.40
N LYS A 158 25.80 5.70 -3.78
CA LYS A 158 26.90 5.32 -4.69
C LYS A 158 26.45 5.08 -6.13
N GLY A 159 25.16 5.25 -6.41
CA GLY A 159 24.58 5.01 -7.72
C GLY A 159 24.20 3.55 -7.93
N PHE A 160 22.91 3.26 -7.76
CA PHE A 160 22.33 1.93 -7.96
C PHE A 160 22.41 1.47 -9.41
N ALA A 161 22.04 2.32 -10.38
CA ALA A 161 22.03 1.95 -11.79
C ALA A 161 23.44 1.74 -12.36
N ILE A 162 24.46 2.27 -11.69
CA ILE A 162 25.88 2.07 -11.99
C ILE A 162 26.55 1.11 -10.99
N ALA A 163 25.78 0.40 -10.17
CA ALA A 163 26.25 -0.59 -9.20
C ALA A 163 27.50 -0.15 -8.38
N GLY A 164 27.58 1.12 -7.98
CA GLY A 164 28.74 1.65 -7.24
C GLY A 164 30.04 1.78 -8.04
N GLY A 165 29.96 1.88 -9.37
CA GLY A 165 31.11 2.02 -10.28
C GLY A 165 31.33 0.86 -11.24
N ASP A 166 30.44 -0.13 -11.23
CA ASP A 166 30.34 -1.17 -12.28
C ASP A 166 29.07 -0.91 -13.12
N THR A 167 28.31 -1.94 -13.50
CA THR A 167 27.03 -1.82 -14.22
C THR A 167 26.20 -3.09 -14.08
N TRP A 168 24.93 -3.03 -14.48
CA TRP A 168 24.08 -4.20 -14.68
C TRP A 168 24.16 -4.70 -16.12
N SER A 169 24.14 -6.02 -16.29
CA SER A 169 24.09 -6.68 -17.60
C SER A 169 22.71 -7.28 -17.91
N LYS A 170 21.90 -7.50 -16.87
CA LYS A 170 20.57 -8.08 -16.97
C LYS A 170 19.76 -7.67 -15.76
N VAL A 171 18.48 -7.37 -16.00
CA VAL A 171 17.45 -7.19 -14.98
C VAL A 171 16.29 -8.12 -15.33
N LEU A 172 15.71 -8.79 -14.34
CA LEU A 172 14.58 -9.70 -14.52
C LEU A 172 13.48 -9.34 -13.52
N PHE A 173 12.23 -9.31 -13.96
CA PHE A 173 11.06 -9.12 -13.11
C PHE A 173 10.28 -10.44 -12.97
N PHE A 174 9.83 -10.70 -11.76
CA PHE A 174 8.88 -11.76 -11.41
C PHE A 174 7.79 -11.12 -10.57
N ASN A 175 6.57 -11.07 -11.09
CA ASN A 175 5.42 -10.63 -10.32
C ASN A 175 4.91 -11.83 -9.52
N ASP A 176 4.75 -11.63 -8.21
CA ASP A 176 3.94 -12.49 -7.36
C ASP A 176 2.46 -12.14 -7.58
N GLN A 177 2.12 -10.86 -7.42
CA GLN A 177 0.74 -10.42 -7.54
C GLN A 177 0.64 -9.00 -8.11
N ILE A 178 -0.36 -8.80 -8.98
CA ILE A 178 -0.82 -7.50 -9.47
C ILE A 178 -2.28 -7.30 -9.06
N SER A 179 -2.60 -6.13 -8.52
CA SER A 179 -3.94 -5.71 -8.10
C SER A 179 -4.23 -4.26 -8.51
N CYS A 180 -5.50 -3.92 -8.72
CA CYS A 180 -5.89 -2.67 -9.36
C CYS A 180 -7.12 -2.09 -8.68
N VAL A 181 -7.05 -0.82 -8.31
CA VAL A 181 -8.13 -0.09 -7.64
C VAL A 181 -8.34 1.23 -8.37
N GLY A 182 -9.41 1.29 -9.18
CA GLY A 182 -9.68 2.44 -10.03
C GLY A 182 -8.57 2.65 -11.06
N ASP A 183 -7.85 3.77 -10.95
CA ASP A 183 -6.74 4.15 -11.82
C ASP A 183 -5.36 4.00 -11.13
N VAL A 184 -5.31 3.23 -10.03
CA VAL A 184 -4.08 2.86 -9.34
C VAL A 184 -3.86 1.36 -9.47
N ALA A 185 -2.65 0.96 -9.82
CA ALA A 185 -2.21 -0.42 -9.79
C ALA A 185 -1.14 -0.65 -8.75
N LEU A 186 -1.13 -1.84 -8.17
CA LEU A 186 -0.16 -2.31 -7.21
C LEU A 186 0.47 -3.59 -7.77
N ALA A 187 1.78 -3.70 -7.67
CA ALA A 187 2.53 -4.89 -8.07
C ALA A 187 3.55 -5.23 -6.99
N GLN A 188 3.67 -6.50 -6.63
CA GLN A 188 4.74 -6.99 -5.77
C GLN A 188 5.40 -8.22 -6.39
N GLY A 189 6.64 -8.47 -5.99
CA GLY A 189 7.37 -9.65 -6.39
C GLY A 189 8.87 -9.47 -6.22
N TYR A 190 9.62 -10.12 -7.11
CA TYR A 190 11.07 -10.08 -7.14
C TYR A 190 11.60 -9.47 -8.41
N TYR A 191 12.72 -8.80 -8.28
CA TYR A 191 13.59 -8.52 -9.41
C TYR A 191 15.04 -8.92 -9.13
N TYR A 192 15.72 -9.39 -10.17
CA TYR A 192 17.09 -9.86 -10.10
C TYR A 192 17.99 -9.00 -10.97
N PHE A 193 19.10 -8.56 -10.39
CA PHE A 193 20.10 -7.75 -11.05
C PHE A 193 21.37 -8.56 -11.22
N LYS A 194 21.85 -8.70 -12.47
CA LYS A 194 23.10 -9.38 -12.77
C LYS A 194 24.22 -8.37 -12.99
N ASN A 195 25.18 -8.36 -12.07
CA ASN A 195 26.36 -7.51 -12.18
C ASN A 195 27.16 -7.85 -13.46
N ALA A 196 27.56 -6.84 -14.23
CA ALA A 196 28.15 -7.03 -15.55
C ALA A 196 29.56 -7.62 -15.51
N THR A 197 30.37 -7.27 -14.51
CA THR A 197 31.76 -7.74 -14.40
C THR A 197 31.85 -9.10 -13.73
N SER A 198 31.23 -9.25 -12.55
CA SER A 198 31.31 -10.49 -11.75
C SER A 198 30.32 -11.57 -12.20
N GLY A 199 29.22 -11.20 -12.86
CA GLY A 199 28.13 -12.11 -13.19
C GLY A 199 27.26 -12.54 -12.00
N VAL A 200 27.51 -12.01 -10.80
CA VAL A 200 26.71 -12.28 -9.59
C VAL A 200 25.30 -11.73 -9.77
N GLU A 201 24.30 -12.51 -9.36
CA GLU A 201 22.89 -12.12 -9.36
C GLU A 201 22.45 -11.73 -7.95
N THR A 202 21.80 -10.58 -7.82
CA THR A 202 21.23 -10.09 -6.57
C THR A 202 19.71 -10.03 -6.70
N GLY A 203 19.02 -10.84 -5.89
CA GLY A 203 17.56 -10.81 -5.78
C GLY A 203 17.11 -9.77 -4.78
N VAL A 204 16.06 -9.03 -5.14
CA VAL A 204 15.49 -7.96 -4.32
C VAL A 204 13.96 -8.09 -4.38
N GLU A 205 13.30 -7.83 -3.27
CA GLU A 205 11.84 -7.84 -3.16
C GLU A 205 11.33 -6.42 -3.39
N TYR A 206 10.23 -6.28 -4.13
CA TYR A 206 9.66 -4.97 -4.43
C TYR A 206 8.16 -4.91 -4.19
N THR A 207 7.68 -3.69 -3.95
CA THR A 207 6.29 -3.30 -4.14
C THR A 207 6.24 -1.96 -4.86
N PHE A 208 5.54 -1.93 -5.99
CA PHE A 208 5.23 -0.72 -6.75
C PHE A 208 3.77 -0.33 -6.58
N ALA A 209 3.51 0.98 -6.58
CA ALA A 209 2.21 1.54 -6.90
C ALA A 209 2.35 2.46 -8.12
N TYR A 210 1.47 2.26 -9.10
CA TYR A 210 1.41 3.02 -10.34
C TYR A 210 0.11 3.81 -10.42
N LYS A 211 0.15 4.98 -11.03
CA LYS A 211 -1.01 5.79 -11.39
C LYS A 211 -1.19 5.77 -12.91
N LYS A 212 -2.39 5.44 -13.41
CA LYS A 212 -2.75 5.71 -14.81
C LYS A 212 -2.83 7.20 -15.03
N MET A 213 -2.11 7.65 -16.03
CA MET A 213 -2.24 8.98 -16.57
C MET A 213 -3.29 9.02 -17.67
N TRP A 214 -3.80 10.20 -17.95
CA TRP A 214 -4.87 10.39 -18.93
C TRP A 214 -4.42 10.04 -20.37
N GLU A 215 -3.13 10.19 -20.66
CA GLU A 215 -2.49 9.84 -21.94
C GLU A 215 -2.26 8.33 -22.09
N GLY A 216 -2.40 7.56 -21.01
CA GLY A 216 -2.32 6.10 -21.02
C GLY A 216 -1.04 5.54 -20.38
N GLU A 217 -0.07 6.36 -20.05
CA GLU A 217 1.17 5.94 -19.37
C GLU A 217 0.93 5.65 -17.88
N LEU A 218 1.79 4.81 -17.31
CA LEU A 218 1.87 4.57 -15.87
C LEU A 218 2.98 5.41 -15.26
N LYS A 219 2.66 6.10 -14.17
CA LYS A 219 3.67 6.79 -13.33
C LYS A 219 3.80 6.08 -11.99
N ILE A 220 5.03 5.77 -11.59
CA ILE A 220 5.34 5.23 -10.27
C ILE A 220 5.06 6.31 -9.21
N ILE A 221 4.15 6.00 -8.30
CA ILE A 221 3.79 6.83 -7.14
C ILE A 221 4.20 6.19 -5.80
N ALA A 222 4.51 4.89 -5.79
CA ALA A 222 5.28 4.26 -4.73
C ALA A 222 6.25 3.20 -5.26
N HIS A 223 7.43 3.11 -4.65
CA HIS A 223 8.43 2.08 -4.87
C HIS A 223 9.05 1.76 -3.51
N HIS A 224 8.76 0.58 -2.97
CA HIS A 224 9.47 0.01 -1.83
C HIS A 224 10.29 -1.16 -2.34
N SER A 225 11.59 -1.19 -2.00
CA SER A 225 12.40 -2.37 -2.25
C SER A 225 13.34 -2.69 -1.10
N SER A 226 13.60 -3.98 -0.91
CA SER A 226 14.47 -4.48 0.17
C SER A 226 15.21 -5.73 -0.26
N LEU A 227 16.38 -5.95 0.34
CA LEU A 227 16.98 -7.28 0.31
C LEU A 227 16.07 -8.25 1.08
N PRO A 228 16.06 -9.54 0.72
CA PRO A 228 15.43 -10.56 1.55
C PRO A 228 15.92 -10.47 2.99
N ALA A 229 15.05 -10.82 3.94
CA ALA A 229 15.44 -10.82 5.34
C ALA A 229 16.65 -11.73 5.57
N PRO A 230 17.61 -11.31 6.42
CA PRO A 230 18.79 -12.13 6.68
C PRO A 230 18.37 -13.44 7.34
N LEU A 231 19.09 -14.53 7.03
CA LEU A 231 18.93 -15.77 7.78
C LEU A 231 19.20 -15.48 9.25
N PRO A 232 18.40 -16.03 10.19
CA PRO A 232 18.72 -15.89 11.61
C PRO A 232 20.13 -16.44 11.82
N ASP A 233 20.98 -15.66 12.52
CA ASP A 233 22.28 -16.13 12.96
C ASP A 233 22.11 -17.53 13.57
N PRO A 234 22.95 -18.52 13.23
CA PRO A 234 22.92 -19.81 13.89
C PRO A 234 23.42 -19.63 15.32
N THR A 235 22.58 -19.07 16.20
CA THR A 235 22.77 -19.23 17.63
C THR A 235 22.69 -20.74 17.87
N PRO A 236 23.75 -21.37 18.42
CA PRO A 236 23.67 -22.77 18.77
C PRO A 236 22.48 -22.93 19.71
N ILE A 237 21.55 -23.81 19.34
CA ILE A 237 20.52 -24.30 20.25
C ILE A 237 21.29 -24.87 21.45
N SER A 238 21.40 -24.08 22.52
CA SER A 238 21.81 -24.61 23.80
C SER A 238 20.66 -25.49 24.26
N THR A 239 20.82 -26.78 24.02
CA THR A 239 20.05 -27.81 24.71
C THR A 239 20.07 -27.48 26.21
N PRO A 240 18.92 -27.35 26.87
CA PRO A 240 18.90 -26.94 28.27
C PRO A 240 19.51 -28.07 29.12
N ALA A 241 20.66 -27.80 29.73
CA ALA A 241 21.22 -28.66 30.76
C ALA A 241 20.38 -28.47 32.06
N PRO A 242 20.10 -29.55 32.81
CA PRO A 242 19.27 -29.48 34.01
C PRO A 242 19.98 -28.74 35.15
N ALA A 243 19.21 -27.96 35.91
CA ALA A 243 19.70 -27.10 36.99
C ALA A 243 20.31 -27.87 38.18
N PRO A 244 21.32 -27.29 38.83
CA PRO A 244 21.35 -27.23 40.30
C PRO A 244 21.63 -25.82 40.87
N ILE A 245 21.50 -25.72 42.20
CA ILE A 245 21.08 -24.59 43.04
C ILE A 245 22.25 -23.91 43.83
N LEU A 246 22.10 -22.58 44.15
CA LEU A 246 22.71 -21.72 45.22
C LEU A 246 24.20 -21.28 45.06
N ILE A 247 24.74 -20.06 45.37
CA ILE A 247 24.55 -18.99 46.41
C ILE A 247 24.98 -17.57 45.88
N GLN A 248 24.57 -16.54 46.64
CA GLN A 248 24.54 -15.04 46.59
C GLN A 248 25.79 -14.13 46.32
N GLU A 249 25.45 -12.82 46.22
CA GLU A 249 26.18 -11.53 46.39
C GLU A 249 26.82 -10.91 45.11
N GLY A 250 26.72 -9.63 44.73
CA GLY A 250 26.06 -8.42 45.25
C GLY A 250 26.62 -7.15 44.55
N LYS A 251 25.79 -6.08 44.47
CA LYS A 251 26.07 -4.62 44.29
C LYS A 251 26.15 -3.95 42.89
N LYS A 252 25.29 -2.90 42.77
CA LYS A 252 25.46 -1.48 42.29
C LYS A 252 26.52 -1.22 41.21
N GLY A 253 26.28 -0.54 40.08
CA GLY A 253 25.31 0.51 39.72
C GLY A 253 26.10 1.68 39.12
N ASP A 254 25.70 2.24 37.97
CA ASP A 254 25.78 3.69 37.70
C ASP A 254 25.13 4.08 36.37
N ALA A 255 24.46 5.23 36.41
CA ALA A 255 23.77 5.90 35.32
C ALA A 255 24.73 6.82 34.53
N GLY A 256 24.52 6.93 33.22
CA GLY A 256 25.36 7.76 32.37
C GLY A 256 24.74 8.17 31.03
N LYS A 257 23.79 9.12 31.07
CA LYS A 257 23.57 10.21 30.09
C LYS A 257 23.30 9.85 28.62
N THR A 258 22.02 9.78 28.23
CA THR A 258 21.58 9.99 26.84
C THR A 258 21.36 11.48 26.59
N GLY A 259 22.07 12.02 25.58
CA GLY A 259 21.93 13.39 25.11
C GLY A 259 20.64 13.56 24.32
N ALA A 260 19.84 14.55 24.71
CA ALA A 260 18.60 14.94 24.04
C ALA A 260 18.88 15.63 22.70
N TRP A 261 18.41 15.04 21.59
CA TRP A 261 18.33 15.70 20.29
C TRP A 261 17.03 16.49 20.20
N ARG A 262 17.12 17.83 20.20
CA ARG A 262 16.01 18.74 19.88
C ARG A 262 16.02 19.02 18.38
N MET A 263 15.13 18.40 17.61
CA MET A 263 14.81 18.85 16.26
C MET A 263 13.75 19.97 16.34
N LYS A 264 14.03 21.11 15.68
CA LYS A 264 13.06 22.19 15.49
C LYS A 264 12.24 21.91 14.22
N PRO A 265 10.92 22.12 14.23
CA PRO A 265 10.10 21.95 13.03
C PRO A 265 10.26 23.18 12.11
N TRP A 266 10.48 22.97 10.81
CA TRP A 266 10.36 24.02 9.80
C TRP A 266 9.20 23.70 8.85
N PRO A 267 8.36 24.68 8.48
CA PRO A 267 7.11 24.42 7.77
C PRO A 267 7.32 24.53 6.26
N VAL A 268 7.02 23.45 5.53
CA VAL A 268 6.70 23.50 4.10
C VAL A 268 5.25 23.05 3.95
N LYS A 269 4.37 23.98 3.59
CA LYS A 269 2.98 23.67 3.23
C LYS A 269 2.99 23.09 1.81
N PRO A 270 2.50 21.86 1.57
CA PRO A 270 2.40 21.33 0.22
C PRO A 270 1.29 22.03 -0.56
N LEU A 271 1.58 22.30 -1.84
CA LEU A 271 0.65 22.82 -2.84
C LEU A 271 -0.28 21.67 -3.27
N TRP A 272 -1.56 21.76 -2.94
CA TRP A 272 -2.58 20.71 -3.10
C TRP A 272 -3.12 20.63 -4.54
N TRP A 273 -3.17 19.40 -5.09
CA TRP A 273 -3.70 19.07 -6.42
C TRP A 273 -5.23 18.88 -6.44
N ARG A 274 -5.85 19.13 -7.61
CA ARG A 274 -7.28 19.04 -7.91
C ARG A 274 -7.58 17.82 -8.81
N GLY A 275 -7.61 16.62 -8.24
CA GLY A 275 -8.15 15.43 -8.89
C GLY A 275 -9.63 15.23 -8.58
N ARG A 276 -10.43 14.78 -9.56
CA ARG A 276 -11.82 14.35 -9.32
C ARG A 276 -11.84 12.94 -8.71
N GLY A 277 -11.43 12.82 -7.44
CA GLY A 277 -11.60 11.61 -6.61
C GLY A 277 -12.67 11.81 -5.52
N ASN A 278 -13.14 10.71 -4.91
CA ASN A 278 -14.14 10.75 -3.83
C ASN A 278 -13.57 11.15 -2.46
N PHE A 279 -12.32 11.61 -2.39
CA PHE A 279 -11.88 12.53 -1.34
C PHE A 279 -12.41 13.95 -1.63
N LYS A 280 -13.73 14.08 -1.80
CA LYS A 280 -14.34 15.41 -1.79
C LYS A 280 -14.15 16.00 -0.39
N ARG A 281 -13.68 17.24 -0.34
CA ARG A 281 -13.68 18.06 0.87
C ARG A 281 -15.15 18.32 1.26
N SER A 282 -15.76 17.43 2.04
CA SER A 282 -16.95 17.82 2.81
C SER A 282 -16.45 18.60 4.01
N TYR A 283 -17.08 19.73 4.32
CA TYR A 283 -16.88 20.37 5.61
C TYR A 283 -17.11 19.28 6.69
N ASN A 284 -16.08 18.95 7.47
CA ASN A 284 -16.01 17.92 8.53
C ASN A 284 -15.60 16.47 8.16
N ALA A 285 -15.21 16.14 6.92
CA ALA A 285 -14.59 14.82 6.69
C ALA A 285 -13.13 14.80 7.16
N PRO A 286 -12.67 13.72 7.84
CA PRO A 286 -11.25 13.55 8.18
C PRO A 286 -10.36 13.61 6.93
N SER A 287 -9.16 14.20 7.08
CA SER A 287 -8.16 14.28 6.01
C SER A 287 -7.64 12.89 5.60
N CYS A 288 -6.84 12.83 4.52
CA CYS A 288 -6.19 11.59 4.10
C CYS A 288 -5.30 11.06 5.23
N GLU A 289 -4.49 11.95 5.78
CA GLU A 289 -3.52 11.72 6.85
C GLU A 289 -4.24 11.28 8.13
N ASP A 290 -5.35 11.93 8.50
CA ASP A 290 -6.14 11.52 9.68
C ASP A 290 -6.71 10.11 9.54
N ARG A 291 -7.17 9.73 8.33
CA ARG A 291 -7.71 8.40 8.07
C ARG A 291 -6.63 7.33 8.11
N VAL A 292 -5.47 7.61 7.53
CA VAL A 292 -4.31 6.72 7.58
C VAL A 292 -3.83 6.56 9.02
N ALA A 293 -3.68 7.67 9.76
CA ALA A 293 -3.28 7.63 11.17
C ALA A 293 -4.27 6.82 12.02
N ALA A 294 -5.59 6.99 11.80
CA ALA A 294 -6.59 6.18 12.48
C ALA A 294 -6.50 4.68 12.13
N ALA A 295 -6.27 4.34 10.86
CA ALA A 295 -6.09 2.95 10.44
C ALA A 295 -4.82 2.32 11.04
N GLN A 296 -3.73 3.09 11.13
CA GLN A 296 -2.47 2.66 11.76
C GLN A 296 -2.62 2.51 13.27
N GLU A 297 -3.37 3.38 13.93
CA GLU A 297 -3.72 3.26 15.35
C GLU A 297 -4.54 1.99 15.61
N GLU A 298 -5.55 1.71 14.78
CA GLU A 298 -6.32 0.47 14.89
C GLU A 298 -5.46 -0.78 14.66
N TRP A 299 -4.51 -0.72 13.72
CA TRP A 299 -3.56 -1.82 13.48
C TRP A 299 -2.62 -2.02 14.68
N LYS A 300 -2.07 -0.92 15.22
CA LYS A 300 -1.25 -0.91 16.43
C LYS A 300 -1.97 -1.57 17.60
N ASP A 301 -3.19 -1.13 17.87
CA ASP A 301 -4.02 -1.64 18.96
C ASP A 301 -4.33 -3.13 18.76
N ALA A 302 -4.58 -3.57 17.52
CA ALA A 302 -4.80 -4.98 17.22
C ALA A 302 -3.59 -5.84 17.63
N ILE A 303 -2.36 -5.44 17.25
CA ILE A 303 -1.14 -6.18 17.62
C ILE A 303 -0.96 -6.25 19.13
N LEU A 304 -1.11 -5.12 19.83
CA LEU A 304 -0.96 -5.06 21.29
C LEU A 304 -2.04 -5.88 22.02
N ASN A 305 -3.27 -5.89 21.51
CA ASN A 305 -4.35 -6.70 22.07
C ASN A 305 -4.09 -8.20 21.90
N ILE A 306 -3.60 -8.64 20.74
CA ILE A 306 -3.21 -10.04 20.49
C ILE A 306 -2.08 -10.45 21.45
N SER A 307 -1.03 -9.62 21.56
CA SER A 307 0.07 -9.80 22.50
C SER A 307 -0.41 -9.94 23.95
N ALA A 308 -1.27 -9.02 24.41
CA ALA A 308 -1.80 -9.03 25.77
C ALA A 308 -2.67 -10.28 26.04
N ALA A 309 -3.49 -10.70 25.09
CA ALA A 309 -4.32 -11.90 25.21
C ALA A 309 -3.49 -13.19 25.26
N TYR A 310 -2.40 -13.25 24.48
CA TYR A 310 -1.46 -14.37 24.51
C TYR A 310 -0.79 -14.51 25.89
N LEU A 311 -0.31 -13.41 26.48
CA LEU A 311 0.27 -13.41 27.84
C LEU A 311 -0.71 -13.88 28.93
N GLN A 312 -1.99 -13.54 28.79
CA GLN A 312 -3.01 -13.85 29.80
C GLN A 312 -3.49 -15.30 29.74
N GLY A 313 -2.96 -16.13 28.84
CA GLY A 313 -3.29 -17.56 28.76
C GLY A 313 -4.75 -17.84 28.36
N GLY A 314 -5.37 -16.98 27.56
CA GLY A 314 -6.68 -17.25 26.94
C GLY A 314 -7.91 -17.16 27.85
N THR A 315 -7.88 -16.34 28.89
CA THR A 315 -9.04 -16.19 29.82
C THR A 315 -10.23 -15.39 29.24
N ASN A 316 -10.08 -14.78 28.06
CA ASN A 316 -11.11 -14.10 27.24
C ASN A 316 -11.07 -14.63 25.78
N SER A 317 -11.73 -13.97 24.81
CA SER A 317 -11.58 -14.26 23.36
C SER A 317 -10.13 -14.62 23.06
N SER A 318 -9.92 -15.78 22.45
CA SER A 318 -8.56 -16.29 22.26
C SER A 318 -7.74 -15.32 21.41
N TYR A 319 -6.43 -15.25 21.61
CA TYR A 319 -5.57 -14.34 20.85
C TYR A 319 -5.64 -14.66 19.33
N GLU A 320 -5.94 -15.91 18.97
CA GLU A 320 -6.25 -16.34 17.60
C GLU A 320 -7.50 -15.64 17.06
N GLN A 321 -8.59 -15.58 17.84
CA GLN A 321 -9.80 -14.87 17.42
C GLN A 321 -9.55 -13.37 17.23
N LEU A 322 -8.77 -12.75 18.12
CA LEU A 322 -8.41 -11.33 17.98
C LEU A 322 -7.60 -11.08 16.70
N ALA A 323 -6.71 -11.99 16.31
CA ALA A 323 -5.98 -11.89 15.05
C ALA A 323 -6.90 -12.08 13.84
N VAL A 324 -7.81 -13.07 13.88
CA VAL A 324 -8.81 -13.29 12.81
C VAL A 324 -9.69 -12.05 12.63
N ASP A 325 -10.17 -11.45 13.72
CA ASP A 325 -10.98 -10.24 13.70
C ASP A 325 -10.17 -9.04 13.16
N ALA A 326 -8.92 -8.89 13.58
CA ALA A 326 -8.02 -7.85 13.11
C ALA A 326 -7.76 -7.95 11.61
N ILE A 327 -7.42 -9.14 11.11
CA ILE A 327 -7.18 -9.36 9.67
C ILE A 327 -8.46 -9.08 8.88
N SER A 328 -9.61 -9.61 9.32
CA SER A 328 -10.90 -9.41 8.65
C SER A 328 -11.31 -7.94 8.58
N LYS A 329 -11.02 -7.19 9.65
CA LYS A 329 -11.35 -5.76 9.76
C LYS A 329 -10.40 -4.89 8.94
N LEU A 330 -9.09 -5.14 9.03
CA LEU A 330 -8.05 -4.22 8.56
C LEU A 330 -7.52 -4.57 7.18
N TYR A 331 -7.54 -5.84 6.77
CA TYR A 331 -7.03 -6.29 5.47
C TYR A 331 -8.19 -6.63 4.52
N ASN A 332 -8.02 -6.31 3.24
CA ASN A 332 -9.10 -6.42 2.28
C ASN A 332 -9.24 -7.80 1.60
N TYR A 333 -8.76 -8.88 2.22
CA TYR A 333 -8.81 -10.24 1.65
C TYR A 333 -10.22 -10.72 1.25
N GLY A 334 -11.27 -10.15 1.86
CA GLY A 334 -12.66 -10.50 1.54
C GLY A 334 -13.23 -9.82 0.29
N GLU A 335 -12.61 -8.75 -0.21
CA GLU A 335 -13.13 -7.97 -1.36
C GLU A 335 -12.09 -7.76 -2.48
N SER A 336 -10.79 -7.87 -2.20
CA SER A 336 -9.72 -7.68 -3.19
C SER A 336 -8.51 -8.57 -2.91
N LYS A 337 -7.60 -8.64 -3.90
CA LYS A 337 -6.22 -9.10 -3.72
C LYS A 337 -5.51 -8.18 -2.69
N VAL A 338 -4.61 -8.75 -1.91
CA VAL A 338 -3.81 -8.02 -0.91
C VAL A 338 -2.35 -8.43 -1.06
N LEU A 339 -1.51 -7.45 -1.35
CA LEU A 339 -0.08 -7.64 -1.57
C LEU A 339 0.65 -7.56 -0.23
N PHE A 340 0.81 -8.69 0.46
CA PHE A 340 1.44 -8.72 1.78
C PHE A 340 2.82 -9.39 1.72
N LYS A 341 3.87 -8.58 1.87
CA LYS A 341 5.25 -9.02 2.08
C LYS A 341 5.73 -8.61 3.48
N PRO A 342 5.65 -9.50 4.49
CA PRO A 342 6.10 -9.20 5.84
C PRO A 342 7.63 -9.21 6.00
N THR A 343 8.10 -8.59 7.08
CA THR A 343 9.53 -8.42 7.41
C THR A 343 10.33 -9.69 7.59
N LEU A 344 9.75 -10.76 8.12
CA LEU A 344 10.49 -11.93 8.64
C LEU A 344 10.25 -13.22 7.87
N ALA A 345 9.60 -13.14 6.70
CA ALA A 345 9.41 -14.28 5.82
C ALA A 345 10.59 -14.37 4.83
N ILE A 346 11.28 -15.51 4.82
CA ILE A 346 12.52 -15.75 4.07
C ILE A 346 12.28 -16.82 3.01
N GLU A 347 11.65 -17.94 3.39
CA GLU A 347 11.42 -19.08 2.49
C GLU A 347 10.26 -18.77 1.54
N ASP A 348 9.14 -18.28 2.07
CA ASP A 348 7.97 -17.86 1.32
C ASP A 348 7.67 -16.39 1.66
N PRO A 349 8.22 -15.41 0.93
CA PRO A 349 8.17 -13.98 1.30
C PRO A 349 6.76 -13.37 1.32
N PHE A 350 5.76 -14.00 0.67
CA PHE A 350 4.47 -13.40 0.36
C PHE A 350 3.34 -14.15 1.06
N ARG A 351 2.39 -13.38 1.60
CA ARG A 351 1.20 -13.87 2.30
C ARG A 351 -0.04 -13.41 1.56
N GLU A 352 -0.26 -13.96 0.36
CA GLU A 352 -1.30 -13.51 -0.59
C GLU A 352 -2.76 -13.70 -0.14
N ASN A 353 -2.99 -14.49 0.92
CA ASN A 353 -4.33 -14.83 1.37
C ASN A 353 -4.48 -14.67 2.89
N PHE A 354 -5.74 -14.76 3.33
CA PHE A 354 -6.12 -14.61 4.73
C PHE A 354 -5.35 -15.55 5.67
N ILE A 355 -5.19 -16.82 5.28
CA ILE A 355 -4.48 -17.82 6.09
C ILE A 355 -3.00 -17.51 6.16
N GLY A 356 -2.38 -17.05 5.07
CA GLY A 356 -1.00 -16.59 5.10
C GLY A 356 -0.79 -15.42 6.06
N ALA A 357 -1.69 -14.43 6.06
CA ALA A 357 -1.63 -13.35 7.04
C ALA A 357 -1.80 -13.85 8.48
N ALA A 358 -2.75 -14.77 8.71
CA ALA A 358 -2.97 -15.38 10.02
C ALA A 358 -1.75 -16.17 10.50
N SER A 359 -1.13 -16.94 9.61
CA SER A 359 0.10 -17.68 9.86
C SER A 359 1.21 -16.73 10.29
N TYR A 360 1.40 -15.62 9.58
CA TYR A 360 2.43 -14.65 9.96
C TYR A 360 2.18 -14.06 11.36
N PHE A 361 0.95 -13.69 11.67
CA PHE A 361 0.63 -13.06 12.96
C PHE A 361 0.64 -14.04 14.14
N LEU A 362 0.14 -15.27 13.96
CA LEU A 362 -0.08 -16.24 15.03
C LEU A 362 0.99 -17.33 15.11
N GLY A 363 1.66 -17.60 14.00
CA GLY A 363 2.62 -18.68 13.82
C GLY A 363 2.01 -19.93 13.18
N TYR A 364 2.88 -20.78 12.64
CA TYR A 364 2.52 -22.03 11.97
C TYR A 364 1.65 -22.93 12.85
N ASN A 365 2.03 -23.13 14.11
CA ASN A 365 1.31 -24.04 15.01
C ASN A 365 -0.18 -23.68 15.18
N ALA A 366 -0.54 -22.40 15.05
CA ALA A 366 -1.92 -21.94 15.16
C ALA A 366 -2.70 -22.08 13.83
N THR A 367 -2.01 -22.36 12.73
CA THR A 367 -2.57 -22.32 11.37
C THR A 367 -2.23 -23.55 10.51
N GLU A 368 -1.56 -24.55 11.08
CA GLU A 368 -1.08 -25.75 10.40
C GLU A 368 -2.19 -26.48 9.65
N GLU A 369 -3.34 -26.69 10.31
CA GLU A 369 -4.48 -27.40 9.71
C GLU A 369 -5.11 -26.64 8.52
N GLN A 370 -4.88 -25.33 8.42
CA GLN A 370 -5.39 -24.47 7.36
C GLN A 370 -4.37 -24.22 6.24
N GLY A 371 -3.16 -24.77 6.34
CA GLY A 371 -2.08 -24.56 5.38
C GLY A 371 -1.26 -23.30 5.66
N GLY A 372 -1.01 -23.00 6.94
CA GLY A 372 -0.04 -21.97 7.34
C GLY A 372 1.39 -22.27 6.88
N PHE A 373 2.28 -21.30 7.03
CA PHE A 373 3.65 -21.35 6.55
C PHE A 373 4.61 -21.80 7.66
N PRO A 374 5.37 -22.89 7.48
CA PRO A 374 6.23 -23.46 8.53
C PRO A 374 7.27 -22.51 9.15
N GLU A 375 7.73 -21.51 8.39
CA GLU A 375 8.70 -20.52 8.87
C GLU A 375 8.11 -19.51 9.87
N ASP A 376 6.78 -19.35 9.89
CA ASP A 376 6.13 -18.32 10.68
C ASP A 376 6.10 -18.69 12.17
N LYS A 377 6.69 -17.81 13.00
CA LYS A 377 6.78 -17.99 14.46
C LYS A 377 5.75 -17.17 15.25
N GLY A 378 4.89 -16.45 14.56
CA GLY A 378 3.88 -15.57 15.16
C GLY A 378 4.44 -14.21 15.52
N PHE A 379 4.31 -13.27 14.58
CA PHE A 379 4.74 -11.89 14.73
C PHE A 379 3.98 -11.16 15.84
N ALA A 380 2.65 -11.28 15.89
CA ALA A 380 1.84 -10.54 16.86
C ALA A 380 2.07 -11.02 18.31
N ILE A 381 2.61 -12.22 18.49
CA ILE A 381 3.02 -12.79 19.78
C ILE A 381 4.54 -12.71 20.00
N ASN A 382 5.30 -12.14 19.06
CA ASN A 382 6.76 -12.01 19.08
C ASN A 382 7.45 -13.33 19.49
N ALA A 383 7.08 -14.44 18.83
CA ALA A 383 7.55 -15.78 19.15
C ALA A 383 7.45 -16.15 20.65
N GLY A 384 6.38 -15.67 21.31
CA GLY A 384 6.09 -15.91 22.72
C GLY A 384 6.57 -14.81 23.70
N LYS A 385 7.34 -13.83 23.24
CA LYS A 385 7.83 -12.71 24.08
C LYS A 385 6.84 -11.54 24.18
N THR A 386 5.93 -11.44 23.21
CA THR A 386 4.95 -10.36 23.03
C THR A 386 5.55 -8.96 22.81
N TRP A 387 4.69 -8.02 22.44
CA TRP A 387 5.00 -6.60 22.27
C TRP A 387 4.39 -5.77 23.40
N SER A 388 5.16 -4.82 23.91
CA SER A 388 4.70 -3.87 24.95
C SER A 388 4.31 -2.50 24.39
N ALA A 389 4.89 -2.12 23.25
CA ALA A 389 4.54 -0.91 22.53
C ALA A 389 4.78 -1.10 21.03
N VAL A 390 4.01 -0.36 20.24
CA VAL A 390 4.17 -0.22 18.79
C VAL A 390 3.99 1.26 18.47
N GLU A 391 4.91 1.88 17.73
CA GLU A 391 4.86 3.31 17.41
C GLU A 391 5.07 3.54 15.92
N PHE A 392 4.14 4.26 15.27
CA PHE A 392 4.27 4.66 13.87
C PHE A 392 4.96 6.02 13.75
N ALA A 393 5.93 6.12 12.85
CA ALA A 393 6.60 7.33 12.42
C ALA A 393 6.52 7.44 10.88
N ASN A 394 5.44 8.07 10.40
CA ASN A 394 5.22 8.24 8.96
C ASN A 394 6.23 9.24 8.40
N ASN A 395 6.95 8.85 7.34
CA ASN A 395 7.74 9.76 6.54
C ASN A 395 6.85 10.51 5.54
N GLN A 396 5.94 9.78 4.89
CA GLN A 396 5.06 10.34 3.89
C GLN A 396 3.71 9.64 3.84
N THR A 397 2.68 10.40 3.49
CA THR A 397 1.34 9.88 3.18
C THR A 397 0.82 10.60 1.94
N ILE A 398 0.33 9.85 0.96
CA ILE A 398 -0.29 10.39 -0.26
C ILE A 398 -1.63 9.70 -0.50
N CYS A 399 -2.62 10.43 -1.01
CA CYS A 399 -3.89 9.85 -1.44
C CYS A 399 -4.12 10.11 -2.92
N VAL A 400 -4.44 9.06 -3.67
CA VAL A 400 -4.66 9.09 -5.11
C VAL A 400 -5.94 8.31 -5.42
N GLY A 401 -6.97 9.02 -5.88
CA GLY A 401 -8.27 8.40 -6.14
C GLY A 401 -8.90 7.84 -4.85
N ASP A 402 -9.20 6.55 -4.83
CA ASP A 402 -9.71 5.83 -3.66
C ASP A 402 -8.60 5.07 -2.89
N VAL A 403 -7.33 5.27 -3.26
CA VAL A 403 -6.17 4.65 -2.63
C VAL A 403 -5.42 5.66 -1.75
N ALA A 404 -5.05 5.25 -0.55
CA ALA A 404 -4.10 5.96 0.30
C ALA A 404 -2.81 5.14 0.41
N LEU A 405 -1.66 5.79 0.32
CA LEU A 405 -0.34 5.18 0.46
C LEU A 405 0.38 5.86 1.62
N ALA A 406 1.08 5.08 2.44
CA ALA A 406 1.89 5.59 3.54
C ALA A 406 3.19 4.81 3.65
N GLN A 407 4.27 5.50 3.98
CA GLN A 407 5.59 4.91 4.18
C GLN A 407 6.29 5.61 5.34
N GLY A 408 7.09 4.84 6.06
CA GLY A 408 7.86 5.34 7.19
C GLY A 408 8.44 4.20 8.00
N TYR A 409 8.64 4.49 9.29
CA TYR A 409 9.04 3.53 10.29
C TYR A 409 7.87 3.15 11.18
N TYR A 410 7.90 1.93 11.67
CA TYR A 410 7.21 1.54 12.90
C TYR A 410 8.18 0.81 13.82
N TYR A 411 8.07 1.12 15.11
CA TYR A 411 8.96 0.65 16.15
C TYR A 411 8.20 -0.32 17.04
N PHE A 412 8.80 -1.46 17.32
CA PHE A 412 8.23 -2.51 18.16
C PHE A 412 9.09 -2.69 19.41
N THR A 413 8.48 -2.57 20.60
CA THR A 413 9.17 -2.75 21.88
C THR A 413 8.90 -4.15 22.43
N ASP A 414 9.94 -4.97 22.52
CA ASP A 414 9.88 -6.33 23.04
C ASP A 414 9.37 -6.34 24.50
N GLY A 415 8.34 -7.14 24.78
CA GLY A 415 7.66 -7.14 26.08
C GLY A 415 8.48 -7.69 27.25
N VAL A 416 9.58 -8.39 26.98
CA VAL A 416 10.44 -9.00 28.00
C VAL A 416 11.68 -8.15 28.26
N THR A 417 12.34 -7.74 27.19
CA THR A 417 13.64 -7.04 27.25
C THR A 417 13.49 -5.52 27.24
N GLY A 418 12.38 -4.99 26.73
CA GLY A 418 12.20 -3.56 26.49
C GLY A 418 13.01 -3.03 25.30
N ASN A 419 13.66 -3.91 24.54
CA ASN A 419 14.42 -3.51 23.36
C ASN A 419 13.48 -3.09 22.23
N GLU A 420 13.85 -2.02 21.53
CA GLU A 420 13.09 -1.51 20.39
C GLU A 420 13.69 -2.00 19.07
N THR A 421 12.84 -2.41 18.14
CA THR A 421 13.22 -2.73 16.76
C THR A 421 12.45 -1.85 15.79
N GLY A 422 13.17 -1.04 15.02
CA GLY A 422 12.62 -0.23 13.94
C GLY A 422 12.52 -1.04 12.65
N VAL A 423 11.38 -0.95 11.98
CA VAL A 423 11.12 -1.63 10.71
C VAL A 423 10.60 -0.60 9.71
N GLU A 424 11.01 -0.71 8.45
CA GLU A 424 10.56 0.15 7.37
C GLU A 424 9.31 -0.45 6.75
N TYR A 425 8.31 0.37 6.49
CA TYR A 425 7.05 -0.11 5.92
C TYR A 425 6.59 0.72 4.74
N THR A 426 5.77 0.11 3.89
CA THR A 426 4.89 0.79 2.95
C THR A 426 3.53 0.12 2.95
N PHE A 427 2.50 0.89 3.28
CA PHE A 427 1.11 0.47 3.24
C PHE A 427 0.40 1.11 2.05
N ALA A 428 -0.46 0.34 1.40
CA ALA A 428 -1.52 0.84 0.55
C ALA A 428 -2.88 0.45 1.14
N TYR A 429 -3.81 1.40 1.13
CA TYR A 429 -5.16 1.23 1.63
C TYR A 429 -6.17 1.56 0.54
N GLU A 430 -7.23 0.76 0.42
CA GLU A 430 -8.44 1.11 -0.31
C GLU A 430 -9.46 1.74 0.63
N LYS A 431 -10.07 2.84 0.19
CA LYS A 431 -11.23 3.42 0.86
C LYS A 431 -12.50 2.68 0.46
N MET A 432 -13.07 1.94 1.42
CA MET A 432 -14.29 1.18 1.21
C MET A 432 -15.47 2.10 0.89
N LYS A 433 -16.13 1.89 -0.27
CA LYS A 433 -17.18 2.80 -0.77
C LYS A 433 -18.36 2.98 0.17
N LYS A 434 -18.76 1.91 0.88
CA LYS A 434 -19.95 1.91 1.75
C LYS A 434 -19.68 2.52 3.12
N THR A 435 -18.54 2.21 3.73
CA THR A 435 -18.24 2.58 5.13
C THR A 435 -17.30 3.77 5.21
N GLY A 436 -16.54 4.06 4.16
CA GLY A 436 -15.44 5.04 4.17
C GLY A 436 -14.23 4.61 5.01
N GLN A 437 -14.23 3.38 5.55
CA GLN A 437 -13.10 2.79 6.26
C GLN A 437 -11.96 2.54 5.28
N LEU A 438 -10.71 2.64 5.75
CA LEU A 438 -9.54 2.21 5.00
C LEU A 438 -9.25 0.73 5.30
N LYS A 439 -9.06 -0.08 4.25
CA LYS A 439 -8.57 -1.46 4.37
C LYS A 439 -7.27 -1.62 3.61
N ILE A 440 -6.34 -2.37 4.17
CA ILE A 440 -5.02 -2.65 3.62
C ILE A 440 -5.17 -3.53 2.37
N ILE A 441 -4.60 -3.06 1.26
CA ILE A 441 -4.48 -3.75 -0.02
C ILE A 441 -3.02 -4.00 -0.42
N ALA A 442 -2.05 -3.34 0.23
CA ALA A 442 -0.66 -3.73 0.24
C ALA A 442 0.01 -3.42 1.58
N HIS A 443 0.91 -4.29 2.01
CA HIS A 443 1.77 -4.14 3.17
C HIS A 443 3.14 -4.74 2.81
N HIS A 444 4.12 -3.88 2.56
CA HIS A 444 5.51 -4.29 2.45
C HIS A 444 6.25 -3.82 3.69
N SER A 445 6.96 -4.72 4.36
CA SER A 445 7.86 -4.37 5.44
C SER A 445 9.21 -5.08 5.37
N SER A 446 10.24 -4.40 5.84
CA SER A 446 11.62 -4.90 5.83
C SER A 446 12.42 -4.33 6.98
N LEU A 447 13.39 -5.10 7.46
CA LEU A 447 14.42 -4.54 8.32
C LEU A 447 15.22 -3.48 7.54
N PRO A 448 15.72 -2.43 8.20
CA PRO A 448 16.65 -1.50 7.59
C PRO A 448 17.84 -2.23 6.96
N ALA A 449 18.38 -1.70 5.86
CA ALA A 449 19.46 -2.36 5.11
C ALA A 449 20.72 -2.65 5.96
N SER A 450 20.90 -1.94 7.07
CA SER A 450 21.97 -2.15 8.04
C SER A 450 21.89 -3.47 8.84
N PHE A 451 20.74 -4.16 8.88
CA PHE A 451 20.56 -5.40 9.65
C PHE A 451 21.18 -6.66 9.01
N GLY A 452 21.72 -6.58 7.79
CA GLY A 452 22.24 -7.73 7.03
C GLY A 452 23.75 -7.71 6.75
N ARG A 453 24.54 -6.90 7.47
CA ARG A 453 26.00 -6.75 7.26
C ARG A 453 26.83 -7.07 8.49
#